data_AF-A0AAJ6DEC9-F1
#
_entry.id   AF-A0AAJ6DEC9-F1
#
_cell.length_a   1.000
_cell.length_b   1.000
_cell.length_c   1.000
_cell.angle_alpha   90.00
_cell.angle_beta   90.00
_cell.angle_gamma   90.00
#
_symmetry.space_group_name_H-M   'P 1'
#
loop_
_entity.id
_entity.type
_entity.pdbx_description
1 polymer ?
#
loop_
_entity_poly.entity_id
_entity_poly.type
_entity_poly.pdbx_seq_one_letter_code
_entity_poly.pdbx_strand_id
1 'polypeptide(L)'
;MSAALARLTSHGTDRRAAADEFRARHHGGVIGYVGADVPVEYITAAGLLPLRLSGTPDAPSTAGDRFLGTGLDPAARSVLTRLLDGDFGPLDGVVVSRDCEASLRLFYALRELRRVDPALALPPVHLVDVLHLPHRTTTRYVRARLGQLRATVETWAGRSIGDSALADAITVHDRLRELLTGAAVLRRSHPARLTGTQALTVVAATTALPVDRATALLEALLAEADRLPEHEGLRVFLTGSPHDTDHVYTALEDSGLLVVGEDHDWGDLLSLRRTAAPTEAALAERYQYNGPAAPRASIRARAAHTRRAARECGAQALVSYARIRDDAPGWDYPAQREATGLPSVRLSRQPYGALGDEAAEALAALAGPVRAPAEPAR
;
A
#
# COMPACT_ATOMS: atom_id res chain seq x y z
N MET A 1 -19.79 -6.48 14.15
CA MET A 1 -19.10 -6.00 12.93
C MET A 1 -20.14 -5.48 11.95
N SER A 2 -19.96 -4.28 11.41
CA SER A 2 -20.87 -3.73 10.38
C SER A 2 -20.89 -4.62 9.14
N ALA A 3 -21.99 -4.60 8.38
CA ALA A 3 -22.09 -5.43 7.16
C ALA A 3 -21.11 -4.94 6.09
N ALA A 4 -20.92 -3.62 5.95
CA ALA A 4 -19.93 -3.05 5.04
C ALA A 4 -18.51 -3.42 5.43
N LEU A 5 -18.16 -3.29 6.72
CA LEU A 5 -16.85 -3.68 7.23
C LEU A 5 -16.56 -5.16 6.97
N ALA A 6 -17.51 -6.04 7.27
CA ALA A 6 -17.36 -7.48 7.03
C ALA A 6 -17.04 -7.82 5.56
N ARG A 7 -17.75 -7.16 4.62
CA ARG A 7 -17.52 -7.35 3.18
C ARG A 7 -16.17 -6.82 2.73
N LEU A 8 -15.77 -5.64 3.21
CA LEU A 8 -14.45 -5.07 2.93
C LEU A 8 -13.35 -5.98 3.48
N THR A 9 -13.45 -6.42 4.73
CA THR A 9 -12.49 -7.34 5.34
C THR A 9 -12.36 -8.63 4.52
N SER A 10 -13.48 -9.24 4.13
CA SER A 10 -13.48 -10.46 3.30
C SER A 10 -12.78 -10.26 1.95
N HIS A 11 -13.01 -9.14 1.27
CA HIS A 11 -12.32 -8.83 0.00
C HIS A 11 -10.85 -8.45 0.19
N GLY A 12 -10.49 -7.84 1.32
CA GLY A 12 -9.10 -7.51 1.65
C GLY A 12 -8.26 -8.75 1.93
N THR A 13 -8.85 -9.78 2.54
CA THR A 13 -8.20 -11.07 2.80
C THR A 13 -8.20 -12.01 1.60
N ASP A 14 -9.31 -12.06 0.84
CA ASP A 14 -9.43 -12.85 -0.39
C ASP A 14 -9.58 -11.95 -1.62
N ARG A 15 -8.43 -11.44 -2.08
CA ARG A 15 -8.35 -10.57 -3.25
C ARG A 15 -8.64 -11.30 -4.56
N ARG A 16 -8.40 -12.62 -4.60
CA ARG A 16 -8.60 -13.43 -5.81
C ARG A 16 -10.08 -13.56 -6.14
N ALA A 17 -10.93 -13.79 -5.14
CA ALA A 17 -12.37 -13.92 -5.35
C ALA A 17 -12.98 -12.69 -6.05
N ALA A 18 -12.51 -11.48 -5.74
CA ALA A 18 -12.95 -10.25 -6.41
C ALA A 18 -12.58 -10.22 -7.90
N ALA A 19 -11.37 -10.68 -8.25
CA ALA A 19 -10.92 -10.76 -9.62
C ALA A 19 -11.68 -11.81 -10.43
N ASP A 20 -11.92 -12.98 -9.84
CA ASP A 20 -12.70 -14.07 -10.46
C ASP A 20 -14.16 -13.62 -10.71
N GLU A 21 -14.77 -12.93 -9.73
CA GLU A 21 -16.11 -12.36 -9.86
C GLU A 21 -16.19 -11.29 -10.96
N PHE A 22 -15.18 -10.43 -11.06
CA PHE A 22 -15.10 -9.41 -12.12
C PHE A 22 -15.03 -10.05 -13.51
N ARG A 23 -14.13 -11.03 -13.69
CA ARG A 23 -13.99 -11.75 -14.95
C ARG A 23 -15.30 -12.43 -15.37
N ALA A 24 -15.99 -13.06 -14.42
CA ALA A 24 -17.26 -13.74 -14.67
C ALA A 24 -18.39 -12.81 -15.11
N ARG A 25 -18.43 -11.57 -14.60
CA ARG A 25 -19.53 -10.62 -14.87
C ARG A 25 -19.30 -9.69 -16.06
N HIS A 26 -18.07 -9.24 -16.25
CA HIS A 26 -17.80 -8.14 -17.18
C HIS A 26 -17.12 -8.60 -18.46
N HIS A 27 -16.74 -9.88 -18.58
CA HIS A 27 -15.86 -10.39 -19.63
C HIS A 27 -14.58 -9.52 -19.78
N GLY A 28 -14.21 -8.81 -18.72
CA GLY A 28 -13.12 -7.85 -18.69
C GLY A 28 -11.82 -8.48 -18.22
N GLY A 29 -10.70 -7.91 -18.66
CA GLY A 29 -9.38 -8.37 -18.25
C GLY A 29 -8.97 -7.88 -16.86
N VAL A 30 -8.02 -8.57 -16.26
CA VAL A 30 -7.43 -8.24 -14.95
C VAL A 30 -5.95 -7.95 -15.15
N ILE A 31 -5.51 -6.77 -14.72
CA ILE A 31 -4.11 -6.37 -14.74
C ILE A 31 -3.56 -6.42 -13.33
N GLY A 32 -2.63 -7.33 -13.10
CA GLY A 32 -1.88 -7.39 -11.85
C GLY A 32 -0.95 -6.19 -11.73
N TYR A 33 -0.75 -5.64 -10.53
CA TYR A 33 0.26 -4.62 -10.34
C TYR A 33 1.03 -4.72 -9.03
N VAL A 34 2.28 -4.25 -9.07
CA VAL A 34 3.20 -4.22 -7.91
C VAL A 34 3.80 -2.83 -7.77
N GLY A 35 3.75 -2.33 -6.53
CA GLY A 35 4.37 -1.10 -6.10
C GLY A 35 3.45 0.13 -6.07
N ALA A 36 3.95 1.20 -5.45
CA ALA A 36 3.19 2.41 -5.09
C ALA A 36 2.84 3.31 -6.28
N ASP A 37 3.65 3.27 -7.33
CA ASP A 37 3.67 4.30 -8.36
C ASP A 37 2.98 3.88 -9.66
N VAL A 38 2.13 2.84 -9.62
CA VAL A 38 1.33 2.41 -10.77
C VAL A 38 0.06 3.26 -10.88
N PRO A 39 -0.14 4.00 -12.00
CA PRO A 39 -1.39 4.71 -12.30
C PRO A 39 -2.51 3.77 -12.74
N VAL A 40 -3.26 3.30 -11.75
CA VAL A 40 -4.40 2.38 -11.92
C VAL A 40 -5.57 3.01 -12.67
N GLU A 41 -5.59 4.34 -12.81
CA GLU A 41 -6.56 5.08 -13.60
C GLU A 41 -6.52 4.69 -15.08
N TYR A 42 -5.35 4.41 -15.68
CA TYR A 42 -5.29 3.93 -17.06
C TYR A 42 -5.93 2.55 -17.22
N ILE A 43 -5.67 1.65 -16.27
CA ILE A 43 -6.22 0.29 -16.26
C ILE A 43 -7.75 0.37 -16.15
N THR A 44 -8.25 1.21 -15.25
CA THR A 44 -9.68 1.44 -15.04
C THR A 44 -10.34 2.09 -16.26
N ALA A 45 -9.72 3.12 -16.86
CA ALA A 45 -10.22 3.78 -18.06
C ALA A 45 -10.29 2.84 -19.27
N ALA A 46 -9.41 1.83 -19.31
CA ALA A 46 -9.45 0.76 -20.29
C ALA A 46 -10.53 -0.30 -20.02
N GLY A 47 -11.31 -0.17 -18.94
CA GLY A 47 -12.36 -1.13 -18.58
C GLY A 47 -11.81 -2.44 -17.99
N LEU A 48 -10.56 -2.42 -17.52
CA LEU A 48 -9.89 -3.55 -16.90
C LEU A 48 -9.87 -3.38 -15.37
N LEU A 49 -9.77 -4.48 -14.63
CA LEU A 49 -9.61 -4.45 -13.18
C LEU A 49 -8.13 -4.34 -12.80
N PRO A 50 -7.69 -3.27 -12.11
CA PRO A 50 -6.40 -3.26 -11.44
C PRO A 50 -6.44 -4.15 -10.18
N LEU A 51 -5.58 -5.16 -10.13
CA LEU A 51 -5.42 -6.06 -8.98
C LEU A 51 -4.03 -5.90 -8.36
N ARG A 52 -3.93 -5.37 -7.15
CA ARG A 52 -2.65 -5.26 -6.47
C ARG A 52 -2.19 -6.61 -5.96
N LEU A 53 -1.00 -7.02 -6.39
CA LEU A 53 -0.43 -8.31 -6.01
C LEU A 53 0.23 -8.20 -4.63
N SER A 54 -0.05 -9.16 -3.76
CA SER A 54 0.51 -9.26 -2.41
C SER A 54 1.22 -10.60 -2.22
N GLY A 55 2.12 -10.69 -1.26
CA GLY A 55 2.58 -11.99 -0.79
C GLY A 55 1.56 -12.69 0.10
N THR A 56 1.99 -13.84 0.62
CA THR A 56 1.36 -14.60 1.68
C THR A 56 2.45 -14.88 2.72
N PRO A 57 2.43 -14.21 3.88
CA PRO A 57 3.29 -14.56 5.00
C PRO A 57 3.20 -16.04 5.37
N ASP A 58 4.28 -16.58 5.95
CA ASP A 58 4.43 -17.98 6.37
C ASP A 58 4.34 -19.06 5.26
N ALA A 59 3.90 -18.70 4.05
CA ALA A 59 3.95 -19.59 2.90
C ALA A 59 5.40 -19.71 2.36
N PRO A 60 5.86 -20.92 1.99
CA PRO A 60 7.16 -21.10 1.36
C PRO A 60 7.27 -20.29 0.06
N SER A 61 8.35 -19.54 -0.11
CA SER A 61 8.63 -18.77 -1.32
C SER A 61 9.62 -19.48 -2.26
N THR A 62 9.59 -20.82 -2.34
CA THR A 62 10.63 -21.63 -2.99
C THR A 62 10.92 -21.22 -4.44
N ALA A 63 9.90 -20.98 -5.25
CA ALA A 63 10.09 -20.54 -6.64
C ALA A 63 10.67 -19.11 -6.70
N GLY A 64 10.18 -18.21 -5.85
CA GLY A 64 10.73 -16.87 -5.68
C GLY A 64 12.21 -16.88 -5.27
N ASP A 65 12.59 -17.75 -4.34
CA ASP A 65 13.95 -17.90 -3.84
C ASP A 65 14.89 -18.40 -4.92
N ARG A 66 14.42 -19.33 -5.76
CA ARG A 66 15.17 -19.84 -6.90
C ARG A 66 15.54 -18.75 -7.91
N PHE A 67 14.62 -17.84 -8.20
CA PHE A 67 14.79 -16.87 -9.30
C PHE A 67 15.25 -15.48 -8.86
N LEU A 68 14.89 -15.03 -7.66
CA LEU A 68 15.31 -13.73 -7.10
C LEU A 68 16.48 -13.86 -6.11
N GLY A 69 16.77 -15.08 -5.64
CA GLY A 69 17.71 -15.32 -4.55
C GLY A 69 17.15 -14.87 -3.19
N THR A 70 17.83 -15.25 -2.10
CA THR A 70 17.40 -14.94 -0.71
C THR A 70 17.92 -13.61 -0.17
N GLY A 71 18.63 -12.84 -1.00
CA GLY A 71 19.20 -11.54 -0.66
C GLY A 71 18.25 -10.35 -0.86
N LEU A 72 17.00 -10.58 -1.25
CA LEU A 72 15.97 -9.57 -1.52
C LEU A 72 14.84 -9.63 -0.48
N ASP A 73 14.08 -8.55 -0.34
CA ASP A 73 12.90 -8.48 0.52
C ASP A 73 11.99 -9.71 0.30
N PRO A 74 11.68 -10.50 1.36
CA PRO A 74 10.76 -11.64 1.29
C PRO A 74 9.42 -11.36 0.62
N ALA A 75 8.86 -10.15 0.73
CA ALA A 75 7.57 -9.85 0.11
C ALA A 75 7.62 -10.01 -1.42
N ALA A 76 8.70 -9.57 -2.08
CA ALA A 76 8.87 -9.72 -3.52
C ALA A 76 9.06 -11.19 -3.95
N ARG A 77 9.74 -11.99 -3.11
CA ARG A 77 9.91 -13.44 -3.34
C ARG A 77 8.59 -14.18 -3.21
N SER A 78 7.77 -13.80 -2.22
CA SER A 78 6.42 -14.32 -2.05
C SER A 78 5.54 -13.99 -3.25
N VAL A 79 5.50 -12.72 -3.70
CA VAL A 79 4.74 -12.30 -4.89
C VAL A 79 5.17 -13.07 -6.15
N LEU A 80 6.47 -13.27 -6.40
CA LEU A 80 6.92 -14.05 -7.55
C LEU A 80 6.47 -15.51 -7.47
N THR A 81 6.57 -16.12 -6.29
CA THR A 81 6.13 -17.51 -6.07
C THR A 81 4.64 -17.65 -6.40
N ARG A 82 3.82 -16.79 -5.83
CA ARG A 82 2.37 -16.76 -6.07
C ARG A 82 2.00 -16.53 -7.54
N LEU A 83 2.77 -15.71 -8.27
CA LEU A 83 2.59 -15.53 -9.71
C LEU A 83 2.89 -16.81 -10.51
N LEU A 84 3.94 -17.53 -10.15
CA LEU A 84 4.34 -18.78 -10.80
C LEU A 84 3.39 -19.93 -10.48
N ASP A 85 2.85 -19.95 -9.26
CA ASP A 85 1.91 -20.97 -8.81
C ASP A 85 0.47 -20.73 -9.31
N GLY A 86 0.20 -19.56 -9.91
CA GLY A 86 -1.10 -19.20 -10.46
C GLY A 86 -2.12 -18.72 -9.42
N ASP A 87 -1.66 -18.35 -8.22
CA ASP A 87 -2.51 -17.96 -7.09
C ASP A 87 -3.36 -16.71 -7.33
N PHE A 88 -2.98 -15.87 -8.28
CA PHE A 88 -3.74 -14.67 -8.65
C PHE A 88 -4.79 -14.91 -9.73
N GLY A 89 -4.91 -16.16 -10.21
CA GLY A 89 -5.72 -16.49 -11.38
C GLY A 89 -5.12 -15.95 -12.67
N PRO A 90 -5.87 -16.03 -13.80
CA PRO A 90 -5.39 -15.50 -15.06
C PRO A 90 -5.23 -13.97 -14.97
N LEU A 91 -4.13 -13.45 -15.51
CA LEU A 91 -3.83 -12.02 -15.63
C LEU A 91 -3.56 -11.70 -17.11
N ASP A 92 -4.09 -10.59 -17.61
CA ASP A 92 -3.88 -10.14 -18.99
C ASP A 92 -2.60 -9.30 -19.15
N GLY A 93 -2.03 -8.87 -18.02
CA GLY A 93 -0.77 -8.15 -17.95
C GLY A 93 -0.36 -7.92 -16.49
N VAL A 94 0.92 -7.64 -16.29
CA VAL A 94 1.46 -7.21 -14.98
C VAL A 94 2.21 -5.90 -15.12
N VAL A 95 1.84 -4.90 -14.32
CA VAL A 95 2.53 -3.62 -14.25
C VAL A 95 3.35 -3.55 -12.98
N VAL A 96 4.64 -3.30 -13.09
CA VAL A 96 5.53 -3.15 -11.93
C VAL A 96 6.05 -1.72 -11.91
N SER A 97 5.94 -1.03 -10.77
CA SER A 97 6.59 0.27 -10.62
C SER A 97 8.02 0.14 -10.12
N ARG A 98 8.88 1.09 -10.52
CA ARG A 98 10.25 1.24 -9.99
C ARG A 98 10.25 2.02 -8.68
N ASP A 99 9.46 1.60 -7.70
CA ASP A 99 9.31 2.28 -6.40
C ASP A 99 10.36 1.83 -5.38
N CYS A 100 10.79 0.56 -5.42
CA CYS A 100 11.90 0.04 -4.65
C CYS A 100 12.77 -0.96 -5.46
N GLU A 101 13.94 -1.31 -4.92
CA GLU A 101 14.84 -2.28 -5.56
C GLU A 101 14.21 -3.68 -5.70
N ALA A 102 13.37 -4.07 -4.75
CA ALA A 102 12.69 -5.36 -4.78
C ALA A 102 11.70 -5.47 -5.94
N SER A 103 10.86 -4.45 -6.15
CA SER A 103 9.96 -4.35 -7.32
C SER A 103 10.74 -4.36 -8.63
N LEU A 104 11.86 -3.62 -8.71
CA LEU A 104 12.67 -3.60 -9.93
C LEU A 104 13.28 -4.97 -10.27
N ARG A 105 13.80 -5.70 -9.26
CA ARG A 105 14.31 -7.06 -9.47
C ARG A 105 13.20 -8.04 -9.84
N LEU A 106 12.01 -7.89 -9.26
CA LEU A 106 10.82 -8.66 -9.64
C LEU A 106 10.49 -8.45 -11.12
N PHE A 107 10.48 -7.20 -11.60
CA PHE A 107 10.26 -6.90 -13.02
C PHE A 107 11.27 -7.60 -13.93
N TYR A 108 12.57 -7.54 -13.59
CA TYR A 108 13.60 -8.22 -14.39
C TYR A 108 13.40 -9.73 -14.41
N ALA A 109 13.10 -10.35 -13.27
CA ALA A 109 12.82 -11.79 -13.21
C ALA A 109 11.62 -12.16 -14.09
N LEU A 110 10.48 -11.46 -13.95
CA LEU A 110 9.28 -11.72 -14.75
C LEU A 110 9.54 -11.59 -16.26
N ARG A 111 10.26 -10.53 -16.65
CA ARG A 111 10.59 -10.28 -18.06
C ARG A 111 11.48 -11.37 -18.64
N GLU A 112 12.53 -11.75 -17.91
CA GLU A 112 13.47 -12.77 -18.39
C GLU A 112 12.86 -14.17 -18.35
N LEU A 113 12.13 -14.55 -17.29
CA LEU A 113 11.42 -15.82 -17.20
C LEU A 113 10.46 -16.01 -18.36
N ARG A 114 9.66 -14.99 -18.68
CA ARG A 114 8.76 -15.01 -19.84
C ARG A 114 9.51 -15.18 -21.17
N ARG A 115 10.72 -14.65 -21.28
CA ARG A 115 11.55 -14.74 -22.50
C ARG A 115 12.21 -16.10 -22.66
N VAL A 116 12.72 -16.68 -21.57
CA VAL A 116 13.53 -17.92 -21.61
C VAL A 116 12.74 -19.18 -21.33
N ASP A 117 11.60 -19.07 -20.64
CA ASP A 117 10.73 -20.19 -20.30
C ASP A 117 9.25 -19.85 -20.58
N PRO A 118 8.83 -19.87 -21.87
CA PRO A 118 7.45 -19.61 -22.25
C PRO A 118 6.44 -20.60 -21.67
N ALA A 119 6.88 -21.78 -21.20
CA ALA A 119 5.99 -22.80 -20.62
C ALA A 119 5.40 -22.36 -19.27
N LEU A 120 6.03 -21.39 -18.60
CA LEU A 120 5.49 -20.76 -17.39
C LEU A 120 4.23 -19.91 -17.68
N ALA A 121 3.91 -19.64 -18.95
CA ALA A 121 2.73 -18.88 -19.37
C ALA A 121 2.54 -17.53 -18.65
N LEU A 122 3.65 -16.89 -18.26
CA LEU A 122 3.62 -15.61 -17.55
C LEU A 122 2.99 -14.50 -18.41
N PRO A 123 2.15 -13.62 -17.81
CA PRO A 123 1.52 -12.51 -18.52
C PRO A 123 2.56 -11.51 -19.06
N PRO A 124 2.22 -10.73 -20.10
CA PRO A 124 3.09 -9.64 -20.54
C PRO A 124 3.33 -8.66 -19.38
N VAL A 125 4.56 -8.15 -19.27
CA VAL A 125 4.98 -7.30 -18.15
C VAL A 125 5.43 -5.93 -18.64
N HIS A 126 5.07 -4.87 -17.91
CA HIS A 126 5.49 -3.49 -18.18
C HIS A 126 6.09 -2.84 -16.92
N LEU A 127 7.16 -2.07 -17.11
CA LEU A 127 7.79 -1.29 -16.03
C LEU A 127 7.35 0.17 -16.11
N VAL A 128 6.79 0.68 -15.03
CA VAL A 128 6.49 2.12 -14.87
C VAL A 128 7.58 2.75 -14.01
N ASP A 129 8.28 3.73 -14.57
CA ASP A 129 9.35 4.44 -13.86
C ASP A 129 8.94 5.87 -13.55
N VAL A 130 8.49 6.10 -12.31
CA VAL A 130 8.13 7.43 -11.79
C VAL A 130 9.29 7.99 -10.98
N LEU A 131 9.80 9.15 -11.38
CA LEU A 131 10.83 9.88 -10.65
C LEU A 131 10.18 10.95 -9.76
N HIS A 132 10.70 11.12 -8.55
CA HIS A 132 10.08 11.94 -7.49
C HIS A 132 10.79 13.28 -7.22
N LEU A 133 11.72 13.68 -8.09
CA LEU A 133 12.44 14.95 -7.94
C LEU A 133 11.52 16.14 -8.31
N PRO A 134 11.55 17.26 -7.56
CA PRO A 134 10.67 18.40 -7.77
C PRO A 134 11.17 19.30 -8.91
N HIS A 135 11.43 18.73 -10.08
CA HIS A 135 11.97 19.45 -11.23
C HIS A 135 11.08 19.29 -12.46
N ARG A 136 10.99 20.35 -13.27
CA ARG A 136 10.21 20.35 -14.52
C ARG A 136 10.68 19.26 -15.51
N THR A 137 11.98 18.97 -15.55
CA THR A 137 12.55 17.88 -16.37
C THR A 137 12.02 16.52 -15.93
N THR A 138 11.90 16.32 -14.62
CA THR A 138 11.29 15.13 -14.02
C THR A 138 9.81 15.02 -14.39
N THR A 139 9.04 16.11 -14.30
CA THR A 139 7.63 16.11 -14.72
C THR A 139 7.47 15.72 -16.18
N ARG A 140 8.31 16.24 -17.08
CA ARG A 140 8.30 15.85 -18.50
C ARG A 140 8.63 14.37 -18.69
N TYR A 141 9.60 13.85 -17.94
CA TYR A 141 9.96 12.43 -17.96
C TYR A 141 8.79 11.55 -17.51
N VAL A 142 8.20 11.86 -16.36
CA VAL A 142 7.07 11.11 -15.79
C VAL A 142 5.90 11.11 -16.76
N ARG A 143 5.53 12.26 -17.35
CA ARG A 143 4.48 12.33 -18.38
C ARG A 143 4.75 11.40 -19.56
N ALA A 144 6.00 11.36 -20.06
CA ALA A 144 6.35 10.46 -21.16
C ALA A 144 6.24 8.98 -20.76
N ARG A 145 6.61 8.62 -19.53
CA ARG A 145 6.45 7.25 -19.00
C ARG A 145 5.00 6.86 -18.80
N LEU A 146 4.15 7.79 -18.35
CA LEU A 146 2.72 7.53 -18.22
C LEU A 146 2.04 7.37 -19.59
N GLY A 147 2.46 8.14 -20.61
CA GLY A 147 1.99 7.92 -21.97
C GLY A 147 2.38 6.55 -22.55
N GLN A 148 3.56 6.01 -22.20
CA GLN A 148 3.96 4.65 -22.57
C GLN A 148 3.12 3.58 -21.86
N LEU A 149 2.78 3.81 -20.60
CA LEU A 149 1.86 2.95 -19.87
C LEU A 149 0.46 2.98 -20.51
N ARG A 150 -0.08 4.17 -20.82
CA ARG A 150 -1.36 4.31 -21.53
C ARG A 150 -1.39 3.45 -22.78
N ALA A 151 -0.41 3.61 -23.67
CA ALA A 151 -0.32 2.81 -24.90
C ALA A 151 -0.21 1.29 -24.65
N THR A 152 0.51 0.89 -23.59
CA THR A 152 0.63 -0.52 -23.22
C THR A 152 -0.70 -1.09 -22.75
N VAL A 153 -1.42 -0.36 -21.89
CA VAL A 153 -2.73 -0.76 -21.38
C VAL A 153 -3.76 -0.80 -22.52
N GLU A 154 -3.74 0.17 -23.44
CA GLU A 154 -4.60 0.16 -24.64
C GLU A 154 -4.37 -1.09 -25.50
N THR A 155 -3.10 -1.49 -25.65
CA THR A 155 -2.72 -2.72 -26.37
C THR A 155 -3.27 -3.96 -25.68
N TRP A 156 -3.14 -4.07 -24.35
CA TRP A 156 -3.67 -5.20 -23.59
C TRP A 156 -5.20 -5.24 -23.57
N ALA A 157 -5.85 -4.07 -23.53
CA ALA A 157 -7.30 -3.96 -23.55
C ALA A 157 -7.92 -4.14 -24.95
N GLY A 158 -7.11 -4.03 -26.01
CA GLY A 158 -7.60 -4.03 -27.40
C GLY A 158 -8.45 -2.80 -27.75
N ARG A 159 -8.33 -1.69 -27.00
CA ARG A 159 -9.10 -0.46 -27.21
C ARG A 159 -8.33 0.78 -26.76
N SER A 160 -8.59 1.90 -27.41
CA SER A 160 -8.04 3.20 -27.00
C SER A 160 -8.70 3.72 -25.72
N ILE A 161 -7.92 4.40 -24.89
CA ILE A 161 -8.40 5.15 -23.72
C ILE A 161 -8.69 6.56 -24.22
N GLY A 162 -9.95 6.98 -24.21
CA GLY A 162 -10.32 8.37 -24.53
C GLY A 162 -10.02 9.31 -23.35
N ASP A 163 -9.86 10.61 -23.64
CA ASP A 163 -9.58 11.60 -22.59
C ASP A 163 -10.74 11.73 -21.58
N SER A 164 -11.99 11.55 -22.02
CA SER A 164 -13.15 11.50 -21.12
C SER A 164 -13.11 10.28 -20.20
N ALA A 165 -12.83 9.09 -20.75
CA ALA A 165 -12.72 7.86 -19.96
C ALA A 165 -11.59 7.94 -18.92
N LEU A 166 -10.47 8.57 -19.28
CA LEU A 166 -9.39 8.83 -18.33
C LEU A 166 -9.80 9.85 -17.26
N ALA A 167 -10.48 10.93 -17.64
CA ALA A 167 -10.99 11.93 -16.70
C ALA A 167 -12.00 11.32 -15.71
N ASP A 168 -12.89 10.45 -16.17
CA ASP A 168 -13.85 9.72 -15.33
C ASP A 168 -13.13 8.78 -14.36
N ALA A 169 -12.14 8.02 -14.85
CA ALA A 169 -11.30 7.15 -14.02
C ALA A 169 -10.55 7.95 -12.94
N ILE A 170 -9.96 9.09 -13.28
CA ILE A 170 -9.29 9.97 -12.31
C ILE A 170 -10.29 10.46 -11.25
N THR A 171 -11.47 10.91 -11.67
CA THR A 171 -12.51 11.42 -10.78
C THR A 171 -12.93 10.37 -9.75
N VAL A 172 -13.23 9.14 -10.20
CA VAL A 172 -13.68 8.07 -9.30
C VAL A 172 -12.57 7.57 -8.38
N HIS A 173 -11.31 7.53 -8.84
CA HIS A 173 -10.16 7.19 -7.99
C HIS A 173 -9.84 8.29 -6.97
N ASP A 174 -10.01 9.56 -7.30
CA ASP A 174 -9.90 10.65 -6.33
C ASP A 174 -11.01 10.62 -5.28
N ARG A 175 -12.24 10.23 -5.67
CA ARG A 175 -13.33 9.97 -4.73
C ARG A 175 -13.01 8.79 -3.79
N LEU A 176 -12.46 7.70 -4.33
CA LEU A 176 -11.98 6.58 -3.50
C LEU A 176 -10.97 7.04 -2.44
N ARG A 177 -9.98 7.86 -2.82
CA ARG A 177 -8.95 8.39 -1.90
C ARG A 177 -9.53 9.30 -0.82
N GLU A 178 -10.53 10.10 -1.17
CA GLU A 178 -11.28 10.91 -0.20
C GLU A 178 -12.00 10.04 0.83
N LEU A 179 -12.69 9.00 0.38
CA LEU A 179 -13.39 8.07 1.26
C LEU A 179 -12.43 7.28 2.16
N LEU A 180 -11.28 6.84 1.63
CA LEU A 180 -10.22 6.21 2.41
C LEU A 180 -9.66 7.16 3.50
N THR A 181 -9.54 8.45 3.20
CA THR A 181 -9.18 9.46 4.20
C THR A 181 -10.24 9.55 5.29
N GLY A 182 -11.53 9.48 4.93
CA GLY A 182 -12.63 9.37 5.89
C GLY A 182 -12.55 8.10 6.74
N ALA A 183 -12.25 6.95 6.15
CA ALA A 183 -12.08 5.69 6.89
C ALA A 183 -10.87 5.76 7.84
N ALA A 184 -9.78 6.43 7.44
CA ALA A 184 -8.64 6.66 8.30
C ALA A 184 -8.99 7.53 9.53
N VAL A 185 -9.96 8.46 9.42
CA VAL A 185 -10.46 9.22 10.59
C VAL A 185 -11.10 8.29 11.63
N LEU A 186 -11.76 7.20 11.21
CA LEU A 186 -12.41 6.27 12.14
C LEU A 186 -11.41 5.61 13.09
N ARG A 187 -10.23 5.17 12.62
CA ARG A 187 -9.17 4.67 13.52
C ARG A 187 -8.45 5.75 14.32
N ARG A 188 -8.49 7.01 13.84
CA ARG A 188 -7.89 8.16 14.51
C ARG A 188 -8.81 8.78 15.57
N SER A 189 -10.10 8.46 15.56
CA SER A 189 -11.05 8.94 16.57
C SER A 189 -10.71 8.45 17.98
N HIS A 190 -11.29 9.11 18.98
CA HIS A 190 -11.11 8.81 20.41
C HIS A 190 -12.47 8.69 21.09
N PRO A 191 -12.90 7.47 21.47
CA PRO A 191 -12.24 6.18 21.21
C PRO A 191 -12.30 5.79 19.72
N ALA A 192 -11.37 4.96 19.26
CA ALA A 192 -11.28 4.59 17.85
C ALA A 192 -12.47 3.71 17.43
N ARG A 193 -12.93 3.86 16.18
CA ARG A 193 -14.05 3.08 15.59
C ARG A 193 -13.60 1.98 14.64
N LEU A 194 -12.34 2.02 14.23
CA LEU A 194 -11.66 0.94 13.54
C LEU A 194 -10.34 0.68 14.24
N THR A 195 -9.93 -0.58 14.30
CA THR A 195 -8.54 -0.91 14.59
C THR A 195 -7.67 -0.58 13.37
N GLY A 196 -6.36 -0.47 13.56
CA GLY A 196 -5.39 -0.37 12.47
C GLY A 196 -5.42 -1.59 11.56
N THR A 197 -5.58 -2.80 12.12
CA THR A 197 -5.79 -4.04 11.34
C THR A 197 -6.98 -3.90 10.40
N GLN A 198 -8.14 -3.48 10.92
CA GLN A 198 -9.34 -3.27 10.12
C GLN A 198 -9.13 -2.19 9.05
N ALA A 199 -8.48 -1.07 9.40
CA ALA A 199 -8.20 0.00 8.45
C ALA A 199 -7.29 -0.45 7.30
N LEU A 200 -6.23 -1.22 7.59
CA LEU A 200 -5.35 -1.77 6.56
C LEU A 200 -6.09 -2.74 5.64
N THR A 201 -6.91 -3.63 6.20
CA THR A 201 -7.69 -4.58 5.40
C THR A 201 -8.77 -3.89 4.56
N VAL A 202 -9.35 -2.79 5.04
CA VAL A 202 -10.21 -1.92 4.24
C VAL A 202 -9.44 -1.34 3.05
N VAL A 203 -8.25 -0.76 3.25
CA VAL A 203 -7.42 -0.25 2.14
C VAL A 203 -7.10 -1.38 1.16
N ALA A 204 -6.66 -2.54 1.65
CA ALA A 204 -6.36 -3.72 0.84
C ALA A 204 -7.51 -4.12 -0.09
N ALA A 205 -8.75 -4.12 0.40
CA ALA A 205 -9.93 -4.47 -0.39
C ALA A 205 -10.11 -3.53 -1.60
N THR A 206 -9.85 -2.23 -1.41
CA THR A 206 -9.99 -1.23 -2.48
C THR A 206 -8.98 -1.39 -3.62
N THR A 207 -7.89 -2.13 -3.37
CA THR A 207 -6.85 -2.42 -4.37
C THR A 207 -7.08 -3.70 -5.18
N ALA A 208 -8.21 -4.37 -4.94
CA ALA A 208 -8.61 -5.60 -5.63
C ALA A 208 -10.03 -5.54 -6.21
N LEU A 209 -10.82 -4.54 -5.82
CA LEU A 209 -12.21 -4.35 -6.27
C LEU A 209 -12.29 -3.34 -7.43
N PRO A 210 -13.32 -3.47 -8.29
CA PRO A 210 -13.74 -2.37 -9.15
C PRO A 210 -13.97 -1.10 -8.31
N VAL A 211 -13.47 0.03 -8.79
CA VAL A 211 -13.41 1.28 -8.02
C VAL A 211 -14.79 1.77 -7.58
N ASP A 212 -15.82 1.60 -8.41
CA ASP A 212 -17.22 1.92 -8.11
C ASP A 212 -17.75 1.09 -6.94
N ARG A 213 -17.46 -0.22 -6.93
CA ARG A 213 -17.83 -1.12 -5.83
C ARG A 213 -17.05 -0.81 -4.56
N ALA A 214 -15.76 -0.49 -4.66
CA ALA A 214 -14.94 -0.09 -3.53
C ALA A 214 -15.48 1.21 -2.89
N THR A 215 -15.79 2.22 -3.71
CA THR A 215 -16.42 3.47 -3.29
C THR A 215 -17.76 3.23 -2.59
N ALA A 216 -18.65 2.42 -3.18
CA ALA A 216 -19.96 2.13 -2.57
C ALA A 216 -19.84 1.43 -1.21
N LEU A 217 -18.90 0.49 -1.05
CA LEU A 217 -18.65 -0.18 0.22
C LEU A 217 -18.07 0.76 1.27
N LEU A 218 -17.19 1.69 0.89
CA LEU A 218 -16.65 2.69 1.80
C LEU A 218 -17.71 3.71 2.23
N GLU A 219 -18.57 4.17 1.31
CA GLU A 219 -19.69 5.05 1.64
C GLU A 219 -20.64 4.38 2.63
N ALA A 220 -20.94 3.10 2.40
CA ALA A 220 -21.71 2.31 3.36
C ALA A 220 -21.00 2.25 4.72
N LEU A 221 -19.71 1.87 4.77
CA LEU A 221 -18.92 1.82 6.00
C LEU A 221 -18.97 3.14 6.79
N LEU A 222 -18.77 4.27 6.11
CA LEU A 222 -18.82 5.59 6.73
C LEU A 222 -20.22 5.93 7.26
N ALA A 223 -21.29 5.51 6.57
CA ALA A 223 -22.66 5.65 7.06
C ALA A 223 -22.97 4.73 8.26
N GLU A 224 -22.20 3.66 8.48
CA GLU A 224 -22.33 2.78 9.65
C GLU A 224 -21.38 3.16 10.79
N ALA A 225 -20.59 4.24 10.66
CA ALA A 225 -19.50 4.58 11.57
C ALA A 225 -19.91 4.66 13.05
N ASP A 226 -21.05 5.28 13.35
CA ASP A 226 -21.53 5.45 14.73
C ASP A 226 -21.97 4.12 15.39
N ARG A 227 -22.18 3.07 14.59
CA ARG A 227 -22.56 1.72 15.05
C ARG A 227 -21.35 0.79 15.19
N LEU A 228 -20.16 1.24 14.85
CA LEU A 228 -18.94 0.47 15.00
C LEU A 228 -18.53 0.39 16.48
N PRO A 229 -17.94 -0.73 16.92
CA PRO A 229 -17.42 -0.85 18.27
C PRO A 229 -16.31 0.16 18.54
N GLU A 230 -16.13 0.48 19.81
CA GLU A 230 -15.06 1.35 20.29
C GLU A 230 -13.80 0.52 20.60
N HIS A 231 -12.64 1.08 20.27
CA HIS A 231 -11.35 0.47 20.48
C HIS A 231 -10.41 1.45 21.20
N GLU A 232 -9.67 0.90 22.17
CA GLU A 232 -8.70 1.60 23.01
C GLU A 232 -7.37 0.85 22.99
N GLY A 233 -6.28 1.54 23.31
CA GLY A 233 -4.93 0.99 23.34
C GLY A 233 -3.88 2.08 23.32
N LEU A 234 -2.61 1.72 23.51
CA LEU A 234 -1.52 2.67 23.32
C LEU A 234 -1.42 3.03 21.83
N ARG A 235 -1.72 4.28 21.50
CA ARG A 235 -1.83 4.71 20.10
C ARG A 235 -0.46 4.86 19.47
N VAL A 236 -0.20 4.11 18.41
CA VAL A 236 1.10 4.10 17.75
C VAL A 236 1.02 4.56 16.30
N PHE A 237 2.05 5.29 15.88
CA PHE A 237 2.32 5.54 14.47
C PHE A 237 3.31 4.49 13.96
N LEU A 238 2.97 3.78 12.88
CA LEU A 238 3.82 2.75 12.29
C LEU A 238 4.63 3.32 11.12
N THR A 239 5.96 3.19 11.18
CA THR A 239 6.88 3.59 10.10
C THR A 239 7.72 2.41 9.65
N GLY A 240 8.10 2.41 8.38
CA GLY A 240 9.16 1.56 7.85
C GLY A 240 8.73 0.72 6.65
N SER A 241 8.97 -0.58 6.69
CA SER A 241 8.69 -1.49 5.59
C SER A 241 7.17 -1.57 5.29
N PRO A 242 6.72 -1.56 4.03
CA PRO A 242 5.28 -1.58 3.72
C PRO A 242 4.56 -2.90 4.02
N HIS A 243 3.35 -2.87 4.57
CA HIS A 243 2.62 -4.09 4.95
C HIS A 243 1.50 -4.42 3.96
N ASP A 244 1.68 -5.47 3.16
CA ASP A 244 0.69 -5.94 2.16
C ASP A 244 -0.34 -6.94 2.73
N THR A 245 -0.19 -7.29 4.00
CA THR A 245 -1.11 -8.09 4.81
C THR A 245 -1.17 -7.54 6.24
N ASP A 246 -2.19 -7.95 6.99
CA ASP A 246 -2.52 -7.43 8.31
C ASP A 246 -1.84 -8.15 9.49
N HIS A 247 -1.08 -9.21 9.25
CA HIS A 247 -0.45 -10.02 10.30
C HIS A 247 0.37 -9.19 11.30
N VAL A 248 1.19 -8.24 10.84
CA VAL A 248 1.99 -7.38 11.75
C VAL A 248 1.10 -6.43 12.53
N TYR A 249 0.06 -5.88 11.90
CA TYR A 249 -0.88 -5.00 12.58
C TYR A 249 -1.63 -5.76 13.68
N THR A 250 -2.08 -6.98 13.36
CA THR A 250 -2.73 -7.89 14.30
C THR A 250 -1.82 -8.19 15.49
N ALA A 251 -0.57 -8.58 15.24
CA ALA A 251 0.39 -8.88 16.30
C ALA A 251 0.71 -7.67 17.20
N LEU A 252 0.79 -6.47 16.63
CA LEU A 252 0.96 -5.23 17.41
C LEU A 252 -0.29 -4.94 18.27
N GLU A 253 -1.49 -5.12 17.71
CA GLU A 253 -2.76 -4.87 18.40
C GLU A 253 -3.05 -5.88 19.51
N ASP A 254 -2.72 -7.16 19.29
CA ASP A 254 -2.77 -8.21 20.32
C ASP A 254 -1.83 -7.91 21.50
N SER A 255 -0.81 -7.08 21.28
CA SER A 255 0.12 -6.61 22.32
C SER A 255 -0.36 -5.35 23.06
N GLY A 256 -1.60 -4.90 22.84
CA GLY A 256 -2.19 -3.73 23.50
C GLY A 256 -1.86 -2.39 22.85
N LEU A 257 -1.23 -2.40 21.67
CA LEU A 257 -1.05 -1.21 20.85
C LEU A 257 -2.28 -0.97 19.96
N LEU A 258 -2.44 0.24 19.46
CA LEU A 258 -3.47 0.57 18.49
C LEU A 258 -2.83 1.36 17.35
N VAL A 259 -2.78 0.81 16.13
CA VAL A 259 -2.12 1.48 15.00
C VAL A 259 -3.05 2.54 14.39
N VAL A 260 -2.76 3.81 14.69
CA VAL A 260 -3.65 4.94 14.34
C VAL A 260 -3.21 5.70 13.09
N GLY A 261 -2.04 5.36 12.54
CA GLY A 261 -1.50 5.94 11.33
C GLY A 261 -0.25 5.19 10.87
N GLU A 262 0.09 5.30 9.59
CA GLU A 262 1.34 4.78 9.03
C GLU A 262 1.91 5.65 7.91
N ASP A 263 3.13 5.36 7.48
CA ASP A 263 3.79 6.04 6.35
C ASP A 263 4.24 5.11 5.21
N HIS A 264 3.42 4.10 4.90
CA HIS A 264 3.63 3.18 3.77
C HIS A 264 2.49 3.17 2.74
N ASP A 265 2.79 2.69 1.53
CA ASP A 265 1.97 2.73 0.32
C ASP A 265 0.80 1.72 0.29
N TRP A 266 0.78 0.77 1.21
CA TRP A 266 -0.40 -0.07 1.48
C TRP A 266 -1.40 0.55 2.47
N GLY A 267 -1.12 1.73 3.01
CA GLY A 267 -1.97 2.45 3.96
C GLY A 267 -2.17 3.91 3.54
N ASP A 268 -1.98 4.84 4.48
CA ASP A 268 -2.28 6.27 4.38
C ASP A 268 -1.62 6.93 3.15
N LEU A 269 -0.42 6.50 2.74
CA LEU A 269 0.24 7.08 1.56
C LEU A 269 -0.52 6.82 0.26
N LEU A 270 -1.36 5.79 0.18
CA LEU A 270 -2.20 5.52 -1.00
C LEU A 270 -3.21 6.64 -1.26
N SER A 271 -3.80 7.17 -0.19
CA SER A 271 -4.84 8.21 -0.24
C SER A 271 -4.35 9.62 0.07
N LEU A 272 -3.09 9.78 0.51
CA LEU A 272 -2.53 11.06 0.96
C LEU A 272 -2.67 12.19 -0.08
N ARG A 273 -2.51 11.88 -1.36
CA ARG A 273 -2.58 12.85 -2.45
C ARG A 273 -3.66 12.48 -3.46
N ARG A 274 -4.51 13.46 -3.76
CA ARG A 274 -5.48 13.46 -4.86
C ARG A 274 -4.91 14.17 -6.09
N THR A 275 -5.47 13.88 -7.25
CA THR A 275 -5.09 14.46 -8.55
C THR A 275 -5.54 15.91 -8.69
N ALA A 276 -6.61 16.29 -8.00
CA ALA A 276 -7.20 17.65 -7.94
C ALA A 276 -7.83 18.17 -9.25
N ALA A 277 -7.31 17.76 -10.42
CA ALA A 277 -7.92 17.98 -11.72
C ALA A 277 -7.93 16.68 -12.53
N PRO A 278 -9.02 16.34 -13.25
CA PRO A 278 -9.13 15.08 -14.00
C PRO A 278 -8.41 15.18 -15.35
N THR A 279 -7.10 15.46 -15.32
CA THR A 279 -6.24 15.58 -16.51
C THR A 279 -5.03 14.67 -16.39
N GLU A 280 -4.53 14.19 -17.52
CA GLU A 280 -3.32 13.36 -17.56
C GLU A 280 -2.09 14.08 -16.99
N ALA A 281 -1.99 15.40 -17.16
CA ALA A 281 -0.91 16.20 -16.60
C ALA A 281 -0.96 16.22 -15.07
N ALA A 282 -2.13 16.47 -14.49
CA ALA A 282 -2.32 16.45 -13.05
C ALA A 282 -2.11 15.04 -12.47
N LEU A 283 -2.49 13.99 -13.21
CA LEU A 283 -2.22 12.61 -12.83
C LEU A 283 -0.71 12.33 -12.75
N ALA A 284 0.06 12.76 -13.75
CA ALA A 284 1.51 12.64 -13.72
C ALA A 284 2.13 13.37 -12.53
N GLU A 285 1.66 14.58 -12.23
CA GLU A 285 2.10 15.33 -11.05
C GLU A 285 1.73 14.63 -9.73
N ARG A 286 0.51 14.09 -9.62
CA ARG A 286 0.10 13.30 -8.45
C ARG A 286 1.12 12.21 -8.15
N TYR A 287 1.46 11.40 -9.14
CA TYR A 287 2.39 10.28 -8.98
C TYR A 287 3.83 10.75 -8.72
N GLN A 288 4.30 11.80 -9.40
CA GLN A 288 5.63 12.39 -9.14
C GLN A 288 5.79 12.91 -7.71
N TYR A 289 4.71 13.40 -7.09
CA TYR A 289 4.73 13.97 -5.75
C TYR A 289 4.07 13.05 -4.70
N ASN A 290 3.93 11.77 -5.00
CA ASN A 290 3.42 10.78 -4.06
C ASN A 290 4.43 10.51 -2.93
N GLY A 291 3.95 10.04 -1.78
CA GLY A 291 4.79 9.78 -0.61
C GLY A 291 4.86 10.93 0.41
N PRO A 292 5.88 11.00 1.27
CA PRO A 292 7.23 10.44 1.09
C PRO A 292 7.40 8.99 1.57
N ALA A 293 7.76 8.08 0.66
CA ALA A 293 8.13 6.69 0.99
C ALA A 293 9.65 6.54 1.26
N ALA A 294 10.04 5.60 2.13
CA ALA A 294 11.43 5.41 2.56
C ALA A 294 12.44 5.22 1.41
N PRO A 295 12.15 4.44 0.34
CA PRO A 295 13.14 4.21 -0.73
C PRO A 295 13.42 5.43 -1.64
N ARG A 296 12.58 6.48 -1.59
CA ARG A 296 12.58 7.56 -2.60
C ARG A 296 12.71 8.96 -2.03
N ALA A 297 12.28 9.15 -0.79
CA ALA A 297 12.30 10.45 -0.15
C ALA A 297 13.60 10.69 0.62
N SER A 298 13.95 11.97 0.78
CA SER A 298 15.04 12.32 1.70
C SER A 298 14.67 12.00 3.14
N ILE A 299 15.67 11.66 3.96
CA ILE A 299 15.52 11.46 5.42
C ILE A 299 14.80 12.65 6.07
N ARG A 300 15.12 13.88 5.65
CA ARG A 300 14.46 15.11 6.14
C ARG A 300 12.97 15.12 5.81
N ALA A 301 12.60 14.77 4.57
CA ALA A 301 11.19 14.73 4.16
C ALA A 301 10.41 13.64 4.91
N ARG A 302 11.02 12.45 5.10
CA ARG A 302 10.45 11.35 5.90
C ARG A 302 10.21 11.78 7.34
N ALA A 303 11.22 12.35 8.01
CA ALA A 303 11.11 12.86 9.38
C ALA A 303 10.03 13.93 9.52
N ALA A 304 9.98 14.90 8.59
CA ALA A 304 8.97 15.96 8.60
C ALA A 304 7.54 15.44 8.39
N HIS A 305 7.36 14.47 7.47
CA HIS A 305 6.07 13.82 7.25
C HIS A 305 5.64 13.02 8.48
N THR A 306 6.52 12.18 9.02
CA THR A 306 6.26 11.33 10.19
C THR A 306 5.85 12.16 11.40
N ARG A 307 6.59 13.24 11.72
CA ARG A 307 6.24 14.17 12.79
C ARG A 307 4.83 14.74 12.63
N ARG A 308 4.50 15.19 11.41
CA ARG A 308 3.19 15.77 11.12
C ARG A 308 2.08 14.73 11.25
N ALA A 309 2.24 13.58 10.58
CA ALA A 309 1.25 12.52 10.53
C ALA A 309 1.01 11.89 11.92
N ALA A 310 2.07 11.60 12.67
CA ALA A 310 1.99 11.09 14.04
C ALA A 310 1.23 12.04 14.98
N ARG A 311 1.46 13.36 14.84
CA ARG A 311 0.70 14.38 15.57
C ARG A 311 -0.77 14.41 15.16
N GLU A 312 -1.05 14.39 13.85
CA GLU A 312 -2.41 14.48 13.30
C GLU A 312 -3.29 13.27 13.66
N CYS A 313 -2.70 12.08 13.80
CA CYS A 313 -3.42 10.88 14.23
C CYS A 313 -3.46 10.69 15.76
N GLY A 314 -2.84 11.61 16.53
CA GLY A 314 -2.78 11.49 17.99
C GLY A 314 -1.99 10.27 18.46
N ALA A 315 -0.87 9.95 17.79
CA ALA A 315 0.02 8.88 18.22
C ALA A 315 0.77 9.27 19.49
N GLN A 316 0.87 8.32 20.42
CA GLN A 316 1.56 8.42 21.70
C GLN A 316 2.95 7.78 21.65
N ALA A 317 3.18 6.86 20.70
CA ALA A 317 4.47 6.25 20.46
C ALA A 317 4.73 6.00 18.96
N LEU A 318 6.00 5.82 18.61
CA LEU A 318 6.46 5.50 17.26
C LEU A 318 6.99 4.06 17.22
N VAL A 319 6.43 3.23 16.34
CA VAL A 319 6.93 1.87 16.08
C VAL A 319 7.57 1.87 14.70
N SER A 320 8.88 1.60 14.63
CA SER A 320 9.59 1.40 13.37
C SER A 320 9.76 -0.08 13.11
N TYR A 321 9.17 -0.58 12.03
CA TYR A 321 9.26 -1.97 11.60
C TYR A 321 10.08 -2.05 10.31
N ALA A 322 11.20 -2.76 10.34
CA ALA A 322 12.05 -2.98 9.17
C ALA A 322 12.19 -4.48 8.91
N ARG A 323 11.72 -4.94 7.74
CA ARG A 323 11.87 -6.33 7.32
C ARG A 323 13.33 -6.69 7.08
N ILE A 324 13.63 -7.98 7.21
CA ILE A 324 14.90 -8.52 6.72
C ILE A 324 15.06 -8.20 5.23
N ARG A 325 16.23 -7.67 4.85
CA ARG A 325 16.55 -7.24 3.47
C ARG A 325 15.75 -6.04 2.95
N ASP A 326 15.15 -5.25 3.84
CA ASP A 326 14.67 -3.89 3.55
C ASP A 326 15.40 -2.88 4.45
N ASP A 327 16.53 -2.38 3.99
CA ASP A 327 17.46 -1.61 4.82
C ASP A 327 17.11 -0.11 4.89
N ALA A 328 16.38 0.41 3.90
CA ALA A 328 16.11 1.85 3.77
C ALA A 328 15.35 2.44 4.97
N PRO A 329 14.29 1.79 5.51
CA PRO A 329 13.64 2.21 6.76
C PRO A 329 14.57 2.35 7.97
N GLY A 330 15.71 1.66 7.97
CA GLY A 330 16.67 1.76 9.05
C GLY A 330 17.43 3.09 9.08
N TRP A 331 17.51 3.77 7.94
CA TRP A 331 18.33 4.98 7.76
C TRP A 331 17.60 6.26 8.15
N ASP A 332 16.27 6.32 7.99
CA ASP A 332 15.47 7.50 8.33
C ASP A 332 14.95 7.49 9.77
N TYR A 333 14.85 6.30 10.40
CA TYR A 333 14.36 6.16 11.78
C TYR A 333 14.99 7.12 12.81
N PRO A 334 16.32 7.33 12.89
CA PRO A 334 16.89 8.25 13.88
C PRO A 334 16.32 9.67 13.76
N ALA A 335 16.16 10.16 12.52
CA ALA A 335 15.61 11.49 12.27
C ALA A 335 14.09 11.55 12.50
N GLN A 336 13.35 10.47 12.20
CA GLN A 336 11.92 10.36 12.52
C GLN A 336 11.69 10.39 14.05
N ARG A 337 12.50 9.63 14.81
CA ARG A 337 12.47 9.61 16.28
C ARG A 337 12.76 11.00 16.85
N GLU A 338 13.83 11.65 16.40
CA GLU A 338 14.18 13.01 16.85
C GLU A 338 13.08 14.02 16.52
N ALA A 339 12.55 13.98 15.29
CA ALA A 339 11.52 14.92 14.86
C ALA A 339 10.18 14.74 15.59
N THR A 340 9.80 13.50 15.92
CA THR A 340 8.55 13.21 16.63
C THR A 340 8.67 13.47 18.13
N GLY A 341 9.82 13.17 18.75
CA GLY A 341 10.02 13.26 20.19
C GLY A 341 9.19 12.26 21.01
N LEU A 342 8.53 11.30 20.34
CA LEU A 342 7.69 10.29 20.97
C LEU A 342 8.55 9.16 21.57
N PRO A 343 8.08 8.48 22.62
CA PRO A 343 8.55 7.12 22.95
C PRO A 343 8.56 6.26 21.68
N SER A 344 9.68 5.57 21.43
CA SER A 344 9.87 4.93 20.13
C SER A 344 10.66 3.63 20.24
N VAL A 345 10.29 2.64 19.43
CA VAL A 345 11.00 1.37 19.28
C VAL A 345 11.33 1.11 17.82
N ARG A 346 12.46 0.45 17.57
CA ARG A 346 12.81 -0.06 16.23
C ARG A 346 12.94 -1.58 16.26
N LEU A 347 12.02 -2.23 15.57
CA LEU A 347 12.02 -3.65 15.29
C LEU A 347 12.80 -3.88 13.99
N SER A 348 14.07 -4.27 14.11
CA SER A 348 14.96 -4.46 12.97
C SER A 348 14.94 -5.90 12.45
N ARG A 349 15.15 -6.07 11.15
CA ARG A 349 15.34 -7.39 10.50
C ARG A 349 14.20 -8.38 10.77
N GLN A 350 12.97 -7.87 10.79
CA GLN A 350 11.79 -8.66 11.12
C GLN A 350 11.45 -9.65 9.98
N PRO A 351 10.90 -10.83 10.31
CA PRO A 351 10.39 -11.78 9.31
C PRO A 351 9.21 -11.19 8.54
N TYR A 352 8.91 -11.69 7.34
CA TYR A 352 7.79 -11.19 6.55
C TYR A 352 6.45 -11.54 7.18
N GLY A 353 5.68 -10.52 7.54
CA GLY A 353 4.34 -10.70 8.13
C GLY A 353 4.36 -11.14 9.59
N ALA A 354 5.50 -11.10 10.27
CA ALA A 354 5.56 -11.47 11.68
C ALA A 354 6.48 -10.53 12.47
N LEU A 355 6.35 -10.62 13.79
CA LEU A 355 7.27 -10.02 14.74
C LEU A 355 8.34 -11.07 15.10
N GLY A 356 9.61 -10.68 15.13
CA GLY A 356 10.70 -11.55 15.56
C GLY A 356 10.76 -11.69 17.08
N ASP A 357 11.56 -12.63 17.57
CA ASP A 357 11.59 -13.04 18.99
C ASP A 357 11.85 -11.87 19.97
N GLU A 358 12.72 -10.93 19.59
CA GLU A 358 13.07 -9.77 20.42
C GLU A 358 11.99 -8.66 20.42
N ALA A 359 10.97 -8.76 19.57
CA ALA A 359 9.99 -7.70 19.41
C ALA A 359 9.11 -7.52 20.64
N ALA A 360 8.73 -8.61 21.32
CA ALA A 360 7.85 -8.55 22.48
C ALA A 360 8.45 -7.72 23.62
N GLU A 361 9.72 -7.94 23.95
CA GLU A 361 10.45 -7.17 24.98
C GLU A 361 10.56 -5.68 24.57
N ALA A 362 10.89 -5.42 23.32
CA ALA A 362 11.05 -4.08 22.80
C ALA A 362 9.72 -3.29 22.79
N LEU A 363 8.60 -3.96 22.49
CA LEU A 363 7.26 -3.38 22.53
C LEU A 363 6.79 -3.14 23.97
N ALA A 364 7.07 -4.05 24.90
CA ALA A 364 6.74 -3.88 26.31
C ALA A 364 7.39 -2.63 26.91
N ALA A 365 8.59 -2.25 26.44
CA ALA A 365 9.27 -1.02 26.87
C ALA A 365 8.52 0.27 26.48
N LEU A 366 7.65 0.25 25.47
CA LEU A 366 6.81 1.40 25.11
C LEU A 366 5.67 1.67 26.10
N ALA A 367 5.19 0.62 26.79
CA ALA A 367 4.07 0.70 27.73
C ALA A 367 4.47 1.19 29.14
N GLY A 368 5.71 1.68 29.32
CA GLY A 368 6.21 2.24 30.59
C GLY A 368 5.36 3.40 31.12
N PRO A 369 5.47 3.77 32.41
CA PRO A 369 4.48 4.55 33.13
C PRO A 369 4.19 5.87 32.42
N VAL A 370 2.92 6.05 32.05
CA VAL A 370 2.36 7.26 31.44
C VAL A 370 2.88 8.48 32.19
N ARG A 371 3.80 9.25 31.58
CA ARG A 371 4.16 10.56 32.12
C ARG A 371 2.92 11.44 32.00
N ALA A 372 2.33 11.78 33.15
CA ALA A 372 1.27 12.76 33.23
C ALA A 372 1.70 14.04 32.48
N PRO A 373 0.80 14.68 31.72
CA PRO A 373 1.13 15.93 31.05
C PRO A 373 1.62 16.94 32.10
N ALA A 374 2.77 17.57 31.82
CA ALA A 374 3.32 18.59 32.69
C ALA A 374 2.26 19.68 32.92
N GLU A 375 1.90 19.93 34.17
CA GLU A 375 1.02 21.04 34.53
C GLU A 375 1.64 22.34 33.99
N PRO A 376 0.83 23.25 33.40
CA PRO A 376 1.32 24.54 32.99
C PRO A 376 1.81 25.31 34.22
N ALA A 377 3.07 25.75 34.17
CA ALA A 377 3.65 26.61 35.18
C ALA A 377 2.73 27.83 35.39
N ARG A 378 2.28 28.02 36.63
CA ARG A 378 1.45 29.16 37.07
C ARG A 378 2.26 30.44 37.14
#